data_AF-A0A8R1DPW0-F1
#
_entry.id   AF-A0A8R1DPW0-F1
#
_cell.length_a   1.000
_cell.length_b   1.000
_cell.length_c   1.000
_cell.angle_alpha   90.00
_cell.angle_beta   90.00
_cell.angle_gamma   90.00
#
_symmetry.space_group_name_H-M   'P 1'
#
loop_
_entity.id
_entity.type
_entity.pdbx_description
1 polymer ?
#
loop_
_entity_poly.entity_id
_entity_poly.type
_entity_poly.pdbx_seq_one_letter_code
_entity_poly.pdbx_strand_id
1 'polypeptide(L)'
;MKENRKLKTYVIDVNDRNHLESALRGCDGVIHCAHAPFPVLFSKSKQEDEQMWRDNLDACESVVDTMIGLNIKNLVNIGCAYCPIPNEDNYGLAQDVFL
;
A
#
# COMPACT_ATOMS: atom_id res chain seq x y z
N MET A 1 11.92 31.34 -12.39
CA MET A 1 10.48 31.05 -12.43
C MET A 1 10.19 30.01 -11.36
N LYS A 2 9.40 30.35 -10.31
CA LYS A 2 8.95 29.33 -9.34
C LYS A 2 7.80 28.59 -10.00
N GLU A 3 8.05 27.40 -10.54
CA GLU A 3 6.97 26.49 -10.88
C GLU A 3 6.20 26.18 -9.59
N ASN A 4 5.01 26.76 -9.45
CA ASN A 4 4.07 26.43 -8.39
C ASN A 4 3.62 24.98 -8.60
N ARG A 5 4.33 24.02 -7.99
CA ARG A 5 3.83 22.65 -7.90
C ARG A 5 2.53 22.69 -7.11
N LYS A 6 1.41 22.42 -7.80
CA LYS A 6 0.08 22.36 -7.19
C LYS A 6 -0.03 21.04 -6.41
N LEU A 7 0.40 21.06 -5.15
CA LEU A 7 0.18 19.95 -4.23
C LEU A 7 -1.28 19.97 -3.78
N LYS A 8 -1.97 18.83 -3.90
CA LYS A 8 -3.28 18.60 -3.30
C LYS A 8 -3.13 17.50 -2.24
N THR A 9 -3.70 17.73 -1.07
CA THR A 9 -3.69 16.77 0.04
C THR A 9 -5.07 16.15 0.19
N TYR A 10 -5.11 14.83 0.35
CA TYR A 10 -6.33 14.07 0.55
C TYR A 10 -6.16 13.26 1.84
N VAL A 11 -7.21 13.17 2.63
CA VAL A 11 -7.30 12.28 3.79
C VAL A 11 -8.31 11.22 3.42
N ILE A 12 -7.84 10.03 3.07
CA ILE A 12 -8.66 8.93 2.57
C ILE A 12 -8.15 7.61 3.18
N ASP A 13 -9.07 6.66 3.32
CA ASP A 13 -8.71 5.25 3.41
C ASP A 13 -8.58 4.73 1.98
N VAL A 14 -7.48 4.04 1.67
CA VAL A 14 -7.24 3.48 0.32
C VAL A 14 -8.31 2.44 -0.04
N ASN A 15 -8.86 1.75 0.96
CA ASN A 15 -9.93 0.78 0.75
C ASN A 15 -11.31 1.42 0.53
N ASP A 16 -11.45 2.74 0.72
CA ASP A 16 -12.64 3.49 0.31
C ASP A 16 -12.51 3.96 -1.14
N ARG A 17 -13.02 3.10 -2.05
CA ARG A 17 -12.92 3.30 -3.50
C ARG A 17 -13.51 4.63 -3.99
N ASN A 18 -14.57 5.14 -3.36
CA ASN A 18 -15.20 6.39 -3.81
C ASN A 18 -14.27 7.59 -3.58
N HIS A 19 -13.66 7.64 -2.40
CA HIS A 19 -12.72 8.69 -2.06
C HIS A 19 -11.38 8.54 -2.80
N LEU A 20 -10.94 7.30 -3.03
CA LEU A 20 -9.77 7.01 -3.84
C LEU A 20 -9.96 7.44 -5.30
N GLU A 21 -11.10 7.15 -5.92
CA GLU A 21 -11.40 7.60 -7.28
C GLU A 21 -11.34 9.12 -7.41
N SER A 22 -11.92 9.83 -6.43
CA SER A 22 -11.86 11.30 -6.37
C SER A 22 -10.42 11.83 -6.27
N ALA A 23 -9.57 11.14 -5.50
CA ALA A 23 -8.16 11.51 -5.35
C ALA A 23 -7.33 11.24 -6.61
N LEU A 24 -7.61 10.15 -7.34
CA LEU A 24 -6.87 9.73 -8.54
C LEU A 24 -7.36 10.38 -9.83
N ARG A 25 -8.51 11.07 -9.80
CA ARG A 25 -9.10 11.67 -11.00
C ARG A 25 -8.17 12.71 -11.65
N GLY A 26 -7.78 12.43 -12.89
CA GLY A 26 -6.88 13.29 -13.68
C GLY A 26 -5.39 13.02 -13.45
N CYS A 27 -5.02 11.95 -12.74
CA CYS A 27 -3.65 11.49 -12.62
C CYS A 27 -3.23 10.64 -13.85
N ASP A 28 -1.99 10.81 -14.30
CA ASP A 28 -1.40 10.00 -15.38
C ASP A 28 -0.74 8.70 -14.89
N GLY A 29 -0.49 8.61 -13.58
CA GLY A 29 0.15 7.48 -12.91
C GLY A 29 0.03 7.55 -11.40
N VAL A 30 0.31 6.43 -10.74
CA VAL A 30 0.24 6.26 -9.29
C VAL A 30 1.56 5.69 -8.78
N ILE A 31 2.06 6.27 -7.69
CA ILE A 31 3.12 5.67 -6.87
C ILE A 31 2.45 5.20 -5.59
N HIS A 32 2.26 3.89 -5.46
CA HIS A 32 1.60 3.27 -4.31
C HIS A 32 2.64 2.88 -3.26
N CYS A 33 2.63 3.62 -2.16
CA CYS A 33 3.53 3.42 -1.01
C CYS A 33 2.77 3.01 0.27
N ALA A 34 1.45 2.80 0.20
CA ALA A 34 0.69 2.41 1.37
C ALA A 34 0.89 0.90 1.60
N HIS A 35 1.16 0.53 2.84
CA HIS A 35 1.37 -0.85 3.24
C HIS A 35 1.09 -0.99 4.74
N ALA A 36 0.84 -2.21 5.20
CA ALA A 36 0.77 -2.51 6.62
C ALA A 36 2.10 -2.14 7.31
N PRO A 37 2.09 -1.68 8.57
CA PRO A 37 3.33 -1.50 9.34
C PRO A 37 4.18 -2.77 9.33
N PHE A 38 5.49 -2.63 9.26
CA PHE A 38 6.41 -3.77 9.24
C PHE A 38 6.28 -4.57 10.56
N PRO A 39 5.84 -5.83 10.52
CA PRO A 39 5.71 -6.64 11.73
C PRO A 39 7.11 -7.11 12.16
N VAL A 40 7.52 -6.70 13.36
CA VAL A 40 8.79 -7.15 13.97
C VAL A 40 8.63 -8.54 14.62
N LEU A 41 7.40 -8.89 15.00
CA LEU A 41 7.06 -10.14 15.68
C LEU A 41 6.01 -10.90 14.89
N PHE A 42 6.06 -12.22 14.98
CA PHE A 42 5.02 -13.09 14.41
C PHE A 42 3.66 -12.68 14.97
N SER A 43 2.70 -12.47 14.05
CA SER A 43 1.31 -12.18 14.39
C SER A 43 0.78 -13.22 15.36
N LYS A 44 0.15 -12.78 16.45
CA LYS A 44 -0.38 -13.68 17.48
C LYS A 44 -1.89 -13.82 17.39
N SER A 45 -2.53 -13.13 16.44
CA SER A 45 -3.98 -13.09 16.33
C SER A 45 -4.48 -13.01 14.89
N LYS A 46 -5.63 -13.62 14.64
CA LYS A 46 -6.35 -13.52 13.37
C LYS A 46 -6.67 -12.08 12.97
N GLN A 47 -6.85 -11.19 13.95
CA GLN A 47 -7.17 -9.78 13.73
C GLN A 47 -5.96 -9.02 13.15
N GLU A 48 -4.76 -9.30 13.65
CA GLU A 48 -3.51 -8.76 13.12
C GLU A 48 -3.28 -9.25 11.69
N ASP A 49 -3.54 -10.54 11.42
CA ASP A 49 -3.46 -11.11 10.07
C ASP A 49 -4.46 -10.44 9.11
N GLU A 50 -5.73 -10.32 9.51
CA GLU A 50 -6.79 -9.69 8.70
C GLU A 50 -6.47 -8.22 8.40
N GLN A 51 -5.92 -7.49 9.37
CA GLN A 51 -5.48 -6.11 9.16
C GLN A 51 -4.30 -6.03 8.18
N MET A 52 -3.34 -6.95 8.28
CA MET A 52 -2.21 -7.02 7.35
C MET A 52 -2.66 -7.34 5.92
N TRP A 53 -3.62 -8.26 5.75
CA TRP A 53 -4.24 -8.54 4.45
C TRP A 53 -4.93 -7.31 3.89
N ARG A 54 -5.73 -6.63 4.72
CA ARG A 54 -6.47 -5.42 4.32
C ARG A 54 -5.56 -4.28 3.88
N ASP A 55 -4.47 -4.05 4.60
CA ASP A 55 -3.59 -2.90 4.36
C ASP A 55 -2.57 -3.14 3.24
N ASN A 56 -2.36 -4.40 2.84
CA ASN A 56 -1.46 -4.76 1.74
C ASN A 56 -2.23 -5.23 0.50
N LEU A 57 -3.00 -6.32 0.60
CA LEU A 57 -3.67 -6.92 -0.55
C LEU A 57 -4.87 -6.10 -0.99
N ASP A 58 -5.85 -5.90 -0.11
CA ASP A 58 -7.10 -5.20 -0.46
C ASP A 58 -6.83 -3.75 -0.90
N ALA A 59 -5.85 -3.10 -0.26
CA ALA A 59 -5.43 -1.75 -0.61
C ALA A 59 -4.81 -1.69 -2.01
N CYS A 60 -3.94 -2.65 -2.35
CA CYS A 60 -3.33 -2.74 -3.67
C CYS A 60 -4.38 -3.03 -4.76
N GLU A 61 -5.30 -3.96 -4.49
CA GLU A 61 -6.43 -4.25 -5.39
C GLU A 61 -7.32 -3.03 -5.59
N SER A 62 -7.63 -2.29 -4.52
CA SER A 62 -8.42 -1.06 -4.60
C SER A 62 -7.76 0.01 -5.47
N VAL A 63 -6.43 0.16 -5.39
CA VAL A 63 -5.66 1.05 -6.26
C VAL A 63 -5.72 0.59 -7.71
N VAL A 64 -5.43 -0.69 -7.97
CA VAL A 64 -5.41 -1.24 -9.34
C VAL A 64 -6.79 -1.14 -9.99
N ASP A 65 -7.85 -1.53 -9.30
CA ASP A 65 -9.22 -1.46 -9.81
C ASP A 65 -9.63 -0.02 -10.12
N THR A 66 -9.29 0.93 -9.25
CA THR A 66 -9.58 2.35 -9.46
C THR A 66 -8.79 2.89 -10.66
N MET A 67 -7.52 2.50 -10.81
CA MET A 67 -6.70 2.86 -11.96
C MET A 67 -7.27 2.30 -13.26
N ILE A 68 -7.75 1.05 -13.27
CA ILE A 68 -8.44 0.45 -14.42
C ILE A 68 -9.68 1.28 -14.77
N GLY A 69 -10.51 1.61 -13.78
CA GLY A 69 -11.72 2.42 -13.98
C GLY A 69 -11.44 3.82 -14.53
N LEU A 70 -10.30 4.41 -14.18
CA LEU A 70 -9.87 5.73 -14.63
C LEU A 70 -8.92 5.71 -15.84
N ASN A 71 -8.63 4.54 -16.41
CA ASN A 71 -7.68 4.34 -17.52
C ASN A 71 -6.27 4.91 -17.22
N ILE A 72 -5.81 4.76 -15.98
CA ILE A 72 -4.45 5.12 -15.55
C ILE A 72 -3.53 3.92 -15.78
N LYS A 73 -2.47 4.12 -16.56
CA LYS A 73 -1.64 3.00 -17.09
C LYS A 73 -0.32 2.78 -16.36
N ASN A 74 0.11 3.77 -15.58
CA ASN A 74 1.44 3.76 -14.96
C ASN A 74 1.31 3.55 -13.45
N LEU A 75 1.72 2.37 -12.98
CA LEU A 75 1.79 2.05 -11.54
C LEU A 75 3.26 1.79 -11.16
N VAL A 76 3.71 2.46 -10.12
CA VAL A 76 4.90 2.06 -9.35
C VAL A 76 4.40 1.57 -7.99
N ASN A 77 4.50 0.27 -7.76
CA ASN A 77 4.17 -0.33 -6.47
C ASN A 77 5.44 -0.58 -5.66
N ILE A 78 5.46 -0.12 -4.41
CA ILE A 78 6.59 -0.35 -3.51
C ILE A 78 6.35 -1.66 -2.73
N GLY A 79 7.10 -2.70 -3.10
CA GLY A 79 7.08 -3.98 -2.42
C GLY A 79 8.11 -4.10 -1.30
N CYS A 80 8.08 -5.25 -0.62
CA CYS A 80 9.04 -5.62 0.43
C CYS A 80 9.97 -6.73 -0.08
N ALA A 81 11.27 -6.65 0.20
CA ALA A 81 12.27 -7.65 -0.24
C ALA A 81 11.99 -9.07 0.29
N TYR A 82 11.18 -9.18 1.34
CA TYR A 82 10.84 -10.43 2.02
C TYR A 82 9.48 -11.02 1.59
N CYS A 83 8.78 -10.38 0.63
CA CYS A 83 7.54 -10.92 0.08
C CYS A 83 7.62 -12.30 -0.63
N PRO A 84 8.77 -12.80 -1.13
CA PRO A 84 8.83 -14.11 -1.79
C PRO A 84 8.97 -15.28 -0.79
N ILE A 85 8.93 -15.03 0.52
CA ILE A 85 9.11 -16.08 1.52
C ILE A 85 7.74 -16.69 1.87
N PRO A 86 7.53 -18.03 1.78
CA PRO A 86 6.22 -18.68 1.96
C PRO A 86 5.61 -18.49 3.34
N ASN A 87 6.46 -18.33 4.35
CA ASN A 87 6.09 -17.99 5.71
C ASN A 87 6.66 -16.61 6.06
N GLU A 88 6.49 -15.62 5.17
CA GLU A 88 6.88 -14.20 5.38
C GLU A 88 7.99 -14.03 6.42
N ASP A 89 9.17 -14.63 6.18
CA ASP A 89 10.22 -14.70 7.22
C ASP A 89 10.93 -13.35 7.28
N ASN A 90 10.19 -12.38 7.82
CA ASN A 90 10.71 -11.19 8.47
C ASN A 90 11.09 -11.50 9.91
N TYR A 91 10.61 -12.60 10.48
CA TYR A 91 10.64 -12.87 11.91
C TYR A 91 12.01 -13.35 12.37
N GLY A 92 12.62 -14.32 11.70
CA GLY A 92 13.93 -14.86 12.07
C GLY A 92 15.03 -13.83 11.94
N LEU A 93 15.10 -13.14 10.79
CA LEU A 93 16.14 -12.14 10.54
C LEU A 93 15.95 -10.84 11.34
N ALA A 94 14.73 -10.33 11.52
CA ALA A 94 14.53 -9.11 12.30
C ALA A 94 14.67 -9.38 13.81
N GLN A 95 14.22 -10.54 14.30
CA GLN A 95 14.41 -10.92 15.70
C GLN A 95 15.89 -11.15 16.03
N ASP A 96 16.67 -11.76 15.13
CA ASP A 96 18.12 -11.94 15.33
C ASP A 96 18.94 -10.64 15.17
N VAL A 97 18.39 -9.61 14.52
CA VAL A 97 19.10 -8.32 14.27
C VAL A 97 18.67 -7.21 15.23
N PHE A 98 17.42 -7.20 15.70
CA PHE A 98 16.85 -6.11 16.51
C PHE A 98 16.49 -6.49 17.96
N LEU A 99 16.60 -7.77 18.35
CA LEU A 99 16.43 -8.26 19.73
C LEU A 99 17.67 -9.03 20.21
#